data_AF-A0A2T0SNK2-F1
#
_entry.id   AF-A0A2T0SNK2-F1
#
_cell.length_a   1.000
_cell.length_b   1.000
_cell.length_c   1.000
_cell.angle_alpha   90.00
_cell.angle_beta   90.00
_cell.angle_gamma   90.00
#
_symmetry.space_group_name_H-M   'P 1'
#
loop_
_entity.id
_entity.type
_entity.pdbx_description
1 polymer ?
#
loop_
_entity_poly.entity_id
_entity_poly.type
_entity_poly.pdbx_seq_one_letter_code
_entity_poly.pdbx_strand_id
1 'polypeptide(L)'
;MDIKGGFREHGILRYVRHPLYLGMILALFGVLVYQPTWANLIFLLAASLYIRIGIYFEERKLIEEFGELYRHYRRRVPMLVPHWSKTG
;
A
#
# COMPACT_ATOMS: atom_id res chain seq x y z
N MET A 1 1.08 -26.47 17.52
CA MET A 1 -0.06 -25.54 17.59
C MET A 1 0.25 -24.42 16.61
N ASP A 2 -0.19 -24.61 15.37
CA ASP A 2 0.15 -23.75 14.22
C ASP A 2 -0.79 -22.56 14.20
N ILE A 3 -0.34 -21.42 14.73
CA ILE A 3 -1.10 -20.16 14.75
C ILE A 3 -0.69 -19.30 13.54
N LYS A 4 -0.54 -19.88 12.35
CA LYS A 4 -0.40 -19.09 11.12
C LYS A 4 -1.78 -18.84 10.56
N GLY A 5 -2.41 -17.77 11.04
CA GLY A 5 -3.62 -17.21 10.44
C GLY A 5 -3.39 -17.07 8.93
N GLY A 6 -4.14 -17.85 8.15
CA GLY A 6 -3.94 -17.93 6.71
C GLY A 6 -3.95 -16.54 6.08
N PHE A 7 -2.91 -16.22 5.31
CA PHE A 7 -2.84 -15.03 4.49
C PHE A 7 -4.07 -14.99 3.58
N ARG A 8 -5.04 -14.11 3.88
CA ARG A 8 -6.32 -14.02 3.17
C ARG A 8 -6.29 -12.85 2.19
N GLU A 9 -6.04 -13.16 0.92
CA GLU A 9 -6.08 -12.25 -0.24
C GLU A 9 -7.53 -11.89 -0.65
N HIS A 10 -8.39 -11.46 0.28
CA HIS A 10 -9.80 -11.19 -0.01
C HIS A 10 -10.13 -9.69 -0.03
N GLY A 11 -11.12 -9.32 -0.85
CA GLY A 11 -11.62 -7.95 -0.96
C GLY A 11 -10.64 -7.01 -1.67
N ILE A 12 -10.49 -5.81 -1.14
CA ILE A 12 -9.72 -4.71 -1.76
C ILE A 12 -8.22 -5.02 -1.91
N LEU A 13 -7.68 -5.91 -1.06
CA LEU A 13 -6.29 -6.36 -1.08
C LEU A 13 -5.93 -7.13 -2.36
N ARG A 14 -6.92 -7.65 -3.10
CA ARG A 14 -6.67 -8.29 -4.41
C ARG A 14 -6.27 -7.28 -5.49
N TYR A 15 -6.70 -6.02 -5.36
CA TYR A 15 -6.48 -4.99 -6.37
C TYR A 15 -5.27 -4.10 -6.06
N VAL A 16 -4.98 -3.89 -4.78
CA VAL A 16 -3.85 -3.08 -4.34
C VAL A 16 -3.34 -3.58 -2.99
N ARG A 17 -2.02 -3.64 -2.81
CA ARG A 17 -1.42 -4.18 -1.58
C ARG A 17 -1.64 -3.30 -0.37
N HIS A 18 -1.67 -1.97 -0.56
CA HIS A 18 -1.84 -1.02 0.53
C HIS A 18 -2.94 0.02 0.24
N PRO A 19 -4.22 -0.37 0.29
CA PRO A 19 -5.34 0.53 0.01
C PRO A 19 -5.47 1.65 1.04
N LEU A 20 -5.10 1.39 2.30
CA LEU A 20 -5.11 2.40 3.36
C LEU A 20 -4.10 3.53 3.08
N TYR A 21 -2.87 3.18 2.70
CA TYR A 21 -1.85 4.17 2.35
C TYR A 21 -2.24 4.96 1.09
N LEU A 22 -2.86 4.30 0.09
CA LEU A 22 -3.42 4.99 -1.07
C LEU A 22 -4.48 6.01 -0.63
N GLY A 23 -5.42 5.61 0.23
CA GLY A 23 -6.45 6.49 0.78
C GLY A 23 -5.87 7.67 1.55
N MET A 24 -4.80 7.47 2.34
CA MET A 24 -4.10 8.56 3.02
C MET A 24 -3.48 9.55 2.03
N ILE A 25 -2.78 9.08 1.00
CA ILE A 25 -2.18 9.94 -0.01
C ILE A 25 -3.27 10.75 -0.74
N LEU A 26 -4.39 10.11 -1.10
CA LEU A 26 -5.53 10.78 -1.74
C LEU A 26 -6.20 11.82 -0.83
N ALA A 27 -6.34 11.54 0.46
CA ALA A 27 -6.87 12.49 1.43
C ALA A 27 -5.96 13.73 1.57
N LEU A 28 -4.64 13.53 1.69
CA LEU A 28 -3.66 14.62 1.73
C LEU A 28 -3.63 15.41 0.43
N PHE A 29 -3.77 14.74 -0.70
CA PHE A 29 -3.90 15.40 -2.00
C PHE A 29 -5.19 16.24 -2.05
N GLY A 30 -6.31 15.75 -1.53
CA GLY A 30 -7.55 16.51 -1.40
C GLY A 30 -7.39 17.78 -0.56
N VAL A 31 -6.63 17.70 0.55
CA VAL A 31 -6.27 18.88 1.37
C VAL A 31 -5.46 19.89 0.55
N LEU A 32 -4.49 19.45 -0.25
CA LEU A 32 -3.71 20.32 -1.13
C LEU A 32 -4.60 20.99 -2.20
N VAL A 33 -5.54 20.25 -2.79
CA VAL A 33 -6.49 20.80 -3.77
C VAL A 33 -7.41 21.84 -3.14
N TYR A 34 -7.91 21.59 -1.92
CA TYR A 34 -8.77 22.51 -1.19
C TYR A 34 -7.99 23.76 -0.71
N GLN A 35 -6.74 23.59 -0.28
CA GLN A 35 -5.86 24.64 0.20
C GLN A 35 -4.46 24.54 -0.45
N PRO A 36 -4.24 25.20 -1.60
CA PRO A 36 -3.03 25.06 -2.40
C PRO A 36 -1.88 25.91 -1.85
N THR A 37 -1.33 25.50 -0.71
CA THR A 37 -0.19 26.16 -0.07
C THR A 37 1.09 25.35 -0.25
N TRP A 38 2.23 26.04 -0.25
CA TRP A 38 3.56 25.38 -0.26
C TRP A 38 3.75 24.44 0.92
N ALA A 39 3.22 24.80 2.10
CA ALA A 39 3.27 23.95 3.28
C ALA A 39 2.54 22.61 3.05
N ASN A 40 1.33 22.64 2.48
CA ASN A 40 0.57 21.43 2.17
C ASN A 40 1.25 20.57 1.09
N LEU A 41 1.88 21.20 0.10
CA LEU A 41 2.63 20.48 -0.93
C LEU A 41 3.84 19.75 -0.33
N ILE A 42 4.65 20.45 0.47
CA ILE A 42 5.81 19.86 1.15
C ILE A 42 5.36 18.74 2.09
N PHE A 43 4.27 18.94 2.82
CA PHE A 43 3.71 17.94 3.71
C PHE A 43 3.24 16.69 2.95
N LEU A 44 2.52 16.85 1.83
CA LEU A 44 2.11 15.74 0.98
C LEU A 44 3.32 14.93 0.48
N LEU A 45 4.37 15.61 0.01
CA LEU A 45 5.58 14.94 -0.49
C LEU A 45 6.33 14.22 0.63
N ALA A 46 6.51 14.86 1.79
CA ALA A 46 7.17 14.28 2.95
C ALA A 46 6.38 13.06 3.48
N ALA A 47 5.07 13.17 3.62
CA ALA A 47 4.20 12.07 4.03
C ALA A 47 4.23 10.92 3.03
N SER A 48 4.21 11.21 1.72
CA SER A 48 4.30 10.20 0.67
C SER A 48 5.63 9.43 0.73
N LEU A 49 6.75 10.14 0.96
CA LEU A 49 8.06 9.51 1.14
C LEU A 49 8.10 8.66 2.42
N TYR A 50 7.58 9.18 3.52
CA TYR A 50 7.51 8.45 4.80
C TYR A 50 6.70 7.15 4.66
N ILE A 51 5.53 7.22 4.00
CA ILE A 51 4.70 6.05 3.70
C ILE A 51 5.48 5.05 2.83
N ARG A 52 6.22 5.52 1.83
CA ARG A 52 7.03 4.66 0.95
C ARG A 52 8.07 3.85 1.75
N ILE A 53 8.69 4.49 2.74
CA ILE A 53 9.66 3.87 3.65
C ILE A 53 8.95 2.87 4.57
N GLY A 54 7.81 3.24 5.15
CA GLY A 54 7.00 2.35 6.00
C GLY A 54 6.60 1.08 5.27
N ILE A 55 6.10 1.20 4.03
CA ILE A 55 5.75 0.08 3.17
C ILE A 55 6.95 -0.84 2.95
N TYR A 56 8.14 -0.29 2.68
CA TYR A 56 9.33 -1.13 2.46
C TYR A 56 9.63 -2.01 3.67
N PHE A 57 9.56 -1.48 4.89
CA PHE A 57 9.76 -2.27 6.11
C PHE A 57 8.64 -3.27 6.37
N GLU A 58 7.39 -2.88 6.11
CA GLU A 58 6.23 -3.77 6.24
C GLU A 58 6.34 -4.96 5.28
N GLU A 59 6.63 -4.73 4.00
CA GLU A 59 6.81 -5.80 3.01
C GLU A 59 7.98 -6.71 3.37
N ARG A 60 9.07 -6.18 3.95
CA ARG A 60 10.18 -7.02 4.43
C ARG A 60 9.76 -7.95 5.55
N LYS A 61 9.03 -7.45 6.55
CA LYS A 61 8.49 -8.28 7.63
C LYS A 61 7.54 -9.35 7.10
N LEU A 62 6.68 -9.00 6.13
CA LEU A 62 5.77 -9.96 5.50
C LEU A 62 6.52 -11.04 4.71
N ILE A 63 7.63 -10.71 4.06
CA ILE A 63 8.51 -11.71 3.42
C ILE A 63 9.15 -12.62 4.47
N GLU A 64 9.60 -12.08 5.60
CA GLU A 64 10.18 -12.85 6.70
C GLU A 64 9.16 -13.82 7.33
N GLU A 65 7.89 -13.40 7.45
CA GLU A 65 6.82 -14.19 8.07
C GLU A 65 6.18 -15.24 7.14
N PHE A 66 5.92 -14.86 5.88
CA PHE A 66 5.15 -15.64 4.90
C PHE A 66 5.99 -16.18 3.72
N GLY A 67 7.24 -15.77 3.57
CA GLY A 67 8.17 -16.30 2.58
C GLY A 67 7.68 -16.19 1.13
N GLU A 68 7.73 -17.30 0.40
CA GLU A 68 7.33 -17.36 -1.02
C GLU A 68 5.86 -17.01 -1.27
N LEU A 69 4.97 -17.29 -0.32
CA LEU A 69 3.54 -16.97 -0.45
C LEU A 69 3.36 -15.46 -0.68
N TYR A 70 4.02 -14.64 0.14
CA TYR A 70 3.96 -13.20 0.00
C TYR A 70 4.73 -12.71 -1.23
N ARG A 71 5.86 -13.34 -1.60
CA ARG A 71 6.57 -13.00 -2.84
C ARG A 71 5.70 -13.21 -4.08
N HIS A 72 4.92 -14.28 -4.14
CA HIS A 72 3.96 -14.52 -5.22
C HIS A 72 2.84 -13.50 -5.24
N TYR A 73 2.23 -13.21 -4.09
CA TYR A 73 1.24 -12.13 -3.96
C TYR A 73 1.79 -10.77 -4.43
N ARG A 74 2.99 -10.40 -3.98
CA ARG A 74 3.68 -9.14 -4.31
C ARG A 74 3.93 -8.98 -5.81
N ARG A 75 4.15 -10.08 -6.54
CA ARG A 75 4.30 -10.03 -8.01
C ARG A 75 2.98 -9.81 -8.74
N ARG A 76 1.86 -10.31 -8.19
CA ARG A 76 0.53 -10.23 -8.81
C ARG A 76 -0.18 -8.90 -8.53
N VAL A 77 -0.12 -8.44 -7.28
CA VAL A 77 -0.88 -7.28 -6.80
C VAL A 77 0.01 -6.03 -6.74
N PRO A 78 -0.40 -4.89 -7.33
CA PRO A 78 0.40 -3.67 -7.34
C PRO A 78 0.39 -2.98 -5.99
N MET A 79 1.41 -2.16 -5.74
CA MET A 79 1.61 -1.56 -4.43
C MET A 79 0.56 -0.51 -4.04
N LEU A 80 0.28 0.45 -4.92
CA LEU A 80 -0.57 1.62 -4.64
C LEU A 80 -1.53 1.97 -5.77
N VAL A 81 -1.12 1.85 -7.04
CA VAL A 81 -2.00 2.13 -8.16
C VAL A 81 -2.61 0.80 -8.63
N PRO A 82 -3.93 0.61 -8.52
CA PRO A 82 -4.57 -0.60 -9.00
C PRO A 82 -4.41 -0.67 -10.52
N HIS A 83 -3.89 -1.78 -11.02
CA HIS A 83 -3.97 -2.10 -12.44
C HIS A 83 -5.28 -2.87 -12.65
N TRP A 84 -6.12 -2.39 -13.56
CA TRP A 84 -7.32 -3.11 -14.00
C TRP A 84 -6.90 -4.20 -15.01
N SER A 85 -5.88 -5.02 -14.69
CA SER A 85 -5.58 -6.17 -15.54
C SER A 85 -6.65 -7.22 -15.26
N LYS A 86 -7.48 -7.47 -16.27
CA LYS A 86 -8.54 -8.48 -16.32
C LYS A 86 -8.09 -9.76 -15.62
N THR A 87 -8.64 -10.05 -14.44
CA THR A 87 -8.68 -11.44 -13.98
C THR A 87 -9.98 -12.03 -14.51
N GLY A 88 -9.90 -12.59 -15.72
CA GLY A 88 -10.87 -13.58 -16.18
C GLY A 88 -10.67 -14.90 -15.47
#